data_AF-A0A7J6WIY5-F1
#
_entry.id   AF-A0A7J6WIY5-F1
#
_cell.length_a   1.000
_cell.length_b   1.000
_cell.length_c   1.000
_cell.angle_alpha   90.00
_cell.angle_beta   90.00
_cell.angle_gamma   90.00
#
_symmetry.space_group_name_H-M   'P 1'
#
loop_
_entity.id
_entity.type
_entity.pdbx_description
1 polymer ?
#
loop_
_entity_poly.entity_id
_entity_poly.type
_entity_poly.pdbx_seq_one_letter_code
_entity_poly.pdbx_strand_id
1 'polypeptide(L)'
;MHVIMSSIRALFSAPFYGLIHRDFHQVVETMPLTDKILFLIMHSVDKLGIWHRLPVFLALIYLAIRRTLQQTYNLINVGPTPVGVRFNPVDYPYRTSDGKFNDPFNEVAGSQGSFFGRNIQPVDQSDKLMKPDPMVVAAKLLARTEFKDTGKQFNMIAASWIQFMIHDWIDHLEDTQQ
;
A
#
# COMPACT_ATOMS: atom_id res chain seq x y z
N MET A 1 -19.37 35.06 10.81
CA MET A 1 -17.99 34.67 10.40
C MET A 1 -17.90 33.21 9.95
N HIS A 2 -18.54 32.26 10.64
CA HIS A 2 -18.46 30.82 10.33
C HIS A 2 -19.01 30.42 8.95
N VAL A 3 -20.13 31.03 8.53
CA VAL A 3 -20.79 30.78 7.23
C VAL A 3 -20.02 31.39 6.05
N ILE A 4 -19.36 32.52 6.26
CA ILE A 4 -18.54 33.18 5.22
C ILE A 4 -17.30 32.32 4.93
N MET A 5 -16.70 31.73 5.97
CA MET A 5 -15.52 30.88 5.84
C MET A 5 -15.82 29.52 5.19
N SER A 6 -17.03 28.96 5.38
CA SER A 6 -17.48 27.74 4.68
C SER A 6 -17.76 27.99 3.20
N SER A 7 -18.36 29.13 2.85
CA SER A 7 -18.66 29.48 1.45
C SER A 7 -17.41 29.80 0.64
N ILE A 8 -16.41 30.43 1.25
CA ILE A 8 -15.10 30.66 0.62
C ILE A 8 -14.38 29.33 0.37
N ARG A 9 -14.38 28.39 1.33
CA ARG A 9 -13.82 27.04 1.12
C ARG A 9 -14.50 26.30 -0.03
N ALA A 10 -15.82 26.37 -0.14
CA ALA A 10 -16.58 25.71 -1.21
C ALA A 10 -16.28 26.31 -2.61
N LEU A 11 -16.13 27.63 -2.69
CA LEU A 11 -15.82 28.33 -3.95
C LEU A 11 -14.39 28.02 -4.43
N PHE A 12 -13.42 27.93 -3.52
CA PHE A 12 -12.06 27.54 -3.85
C PHE A 12 -11.90 26.05 -4.12
N SER A 13 -12.78 25.17 -3.62
CA SER A 13 -12.69 23.72 -3.87
C SER A 13 -13.40 23.26 -5.17
N ALA A 14 -14.43 23.97 -5.63
CA ALA A 14 -15.20 23.60 -6.81
C ALA A 14 -14.37 23.34 -8.10
N PRO A 15 -13.38 24.18 -8.49
CA PRO A 15 -12.56 23.91 -9.67
C PRO A 15 -11.60 22.71 -9.48
N PHE A 16 -11.24 22.37 -8.23
CA PHE A 16 -10.37 21.22 -7.94
C PHE A 16 -11.07 19.89 -8.21
N TYR A 17 -12.37 19.78 -7.93
CA TYR A 17 -13.12 18.54 -8.17
C TYR A 17 -13.30 18.20 -9.65
N GLY A 18 -13.34 19.19 -10.54
CA GLY A 18 -13.39 18.95 -11.99
C GLY A 18 -12.11 18.31 -12.54
N LEU A 19 -10.97 18.54 -11.87
CA LEU A 19 -9.67 17.99 -12.25
C LEU A 19 -9.38 16.63 -11.60
N ILE A 20 -10.20 16.19 -10.64
CA ILE A 20 -9.99 14.95 -9.88
C ILE A 20 -11.03 13.91 -10.30
N HIS A 21 -10.59 12.67 -10.53
CA HIS A 21 -11.50 11.55 -10.78
C HIS A 21 -12.50 11.36 -9.63
N ARG A 22 -13.77 11.09 -9.95
CA ARG A 22 -14.89 11.07 -8.98
C ARG A 22 -14.62 10.14 -7.79
N ASP A 23 -14.02 8.98 -8.05
CA ASP A 23 -13.73 7.97 -7.03
C ASP A 23 -12.73 8.46 -5.95
N PHE A 24 -11.97 9.52 -6.22
CA PHE A 24 -11.03 10.08 -5.24
C PHE A 24 -11.60 11.25 -4.44
N HIS A 25 -12.80 11.74 -4.76
CA HIS A 25 -13.39 12.92 -4.10
C HIS A 25 -13.48 12.75 -2.58
N GLN A 26 -13.97 11.58 -2.12
CA GLN A 26 -14.11 11.28 -0.70
C GLN A 26 -12.76 11.32 0.05
N VAL A 27 -11.72 10.72 -0.53
CA VAL A 27 -10.40 10.65 0.11
C VAL A 27 -9.75 12.03 0.11
N VAL A 28 -9.77 12.72 -1.03
CA VAL A 28 -9.17 14.05 -1.17
C VAL A 28 -9.85 15.08 -0.27
N GLU A 29 -11.16 14.97 -0.02
CA GLU A 29 -11.87 15.87 0.90
C GLU A 29 -11.24 15.94 2.29
N THR A 30 -10.84 14.79 2.81
CA THR A 30 -10.27 14.64 4.16
C THR A 30 -8.82 15.12 4.25
N MET A 31 -8.14 15.32 3.12
CA MET A 31 -6.73 15.72 3.08
C MET A 31 -6.53 17.19 3.52
N PRO A 32 -5.42 17.52 4.19
CA PRO A 32 -4.97 18.89 4.38
C PRO A 32 -4.62 19.53 3.02
N LEU A 33 -4.55 20.87 3.00
CA LEU A 33 -4.33 21.62 1.76
C LEU A 33 -3.02 21.23 1.05
N THR A 34 -1.95 20.96 1.81
CA THR A 34 -0.66 20.51 1.26
C THR A 34 -0.82 19.24 0.44
N ASP A 35 -1.50 18.24 1.00
CA ASP A 35 -1.65 16.93 0.41
C ASP A 35 -2.64 16.97 -0.76
N LYS A 36 -3.65 17.86 -0.71
CA LYS A 36 -4.52 18.16 -1.85
C LYS A 36 -3.74 18.68 -3.05
N ILE A 37 -2.79 19.59 -2.84
CA ILE A 37 -1.93 20.12 -3.90
C ILE A 37 -1.02 19.02 -4.45
N LEU A 38 -0.37 18.26 -3.56
CA LEU A 38 0.48 17.13 -3.93
C LEU A 38 -0.29 16.07 -4.74
N PHE A 39 -1.49 15.71 -4.29
CA PHE A 39 -2.37 14.80 -4.97
C PHE A 39 -2.78 15.34 -6.34
N LEU A 40 -3.13 16.61 -6.45
CA LEU A 40 -3.49 17.22 -7.74
C LEU A 40 -2.33 17.16 -8.74
N ILE A 41 -1.12 17.49 -8.30
CA ILE A 41 0.09 17.41 -9.14
C ILE A 41 0.29 15.97 -9.62
N MET A 42 0.32 15.00 -8.71
CA MET A 42 0.48 13.58 -9.02
C MET A 42 -0.63 13.09 -9.97
N HIS A 43 -1.90 13.40 -9.66
CA HIS A 43 -3.06 12.96 -10.43
C HIS A 43 -3.09 13.56 -11.84
N SER A 44 -2.61 14.80 -12.00
CA SER A 44 -2.49 15.44 -13.31
C SER A 44 -1.46 14.73 -14.18
N VAL A 45 -0.31 14.36 -13.61
CA VAL A 45 0.72 13.56 -14.30
C VAL A 45 0.18 12.16 -14.63
N ASP A 46 -0.61 11.56 -13.73
CA ASP A 46 -1.23 10.24 -13.94
C ASP A 46 -2.24 10.26 -15.09
N LYS A 47 -3.09 11.29 -15.17
CA LYS A 47 -4.05 11.48 -16.26
C LYS A 47 -3.38 11.58 -17.63
N LEU A 48 -2.17 12.12 -17.68
CA LEU A 48 -1.38 12.19 -18.90
C LEU A 48 -0.64 10.88 -19.20
N GLY A 49 -0.46 9.99 -18.20
CA GLY A 49 0.24 8.71 -18.36
C GLY A 49 1.73 8.85 -18.66
N ILE A 50 2.35 9.96 -18.25
CA ILE A 50 3.73 10.31 -18.67
C ILE A 50 4.80 10.15 -17.60
N TRP A 51 4.45 9.78 -16.36
CA TRP A 51 5.39 9.83 -15.22
C TRP A 51 6.71 9.09 -15.47
N HIS A 52 6.65 7.91 -16.09
CA HIS A 52 7.81 7.06 -16.38
C HIS A 52 8.60 7.49 -17.64
N ARG A 53 8.13 8.52 -18.34
CA ARG A 53 8.79 9.13 -19.51
C ARG A 53 9.38 10.51 -19.20
N LEU A 54 9.17 11.04 -17.99
CA LEU A 54 9.75 12.30 -17.56
C LEU A 54 11.29 12.16 -17.42
N PRO A 55 12.05 13.25 -17.55
CA PRO A 55 13.43 13.30 -17.09
C PRO A 55 13.56 12.75 -15.66
N VAL A 56 14.63 12.01 -15.39
CA VAL A 56 14.80 11.22 -14.16
C VAL A 56 14.50 12.02 -12.89
N PHE A 57 15.00 13.25 -12.77
CA PHE A 57 14.77 14.08 -11.58
C PHE A 57 13.28 14.42 -11.36
N LEU A 58 12.52 14.68 -12.43
CA LEU A 58 11.07 14.93 -12.34
C LEU A 58 10.30 13.66 -12.00
N ALA A 59 10.70 12.52 -12.56
CA ALA A 59 10.11 11.22 -12.20
C ALA A 59 10.37 10.87 -10.73
N LEU A 60 11.56 11.16 -10.21
CA LEU A 60 11.88 10.97 -8.79
C LEU A 60 11.07 11.89 -7.88
N ILE A 61 10.86 13.15 -8.25
CA ILE A 61 9.96 14.06 -7.52
C ILE A 61 8.54 13.49 -7.51
N TYR A 62 8.03 13.04 -8.66
CA TYR A 62 6.72 12.39 -8.76
C TYR A 62 6.62 11.16 -7.85
N LEU A 63 7.62 10.27 -7.86
CA LEU A 63 7.65 9.08 -7.00
C LEU A 63 7.72 9.43 -5.52
N ALA A 64 8.47 10.46 -5.15
CA ALA A 64 8.53 10.95 -3.78
C ALA A 64 7.16 11.46 -3.31
N ILE A 65 6.46 12.24 -4.13
CA ILE A 65 5.10 12.71 -3.85
C ILE A 65 4.15 11.54 -3.65
N ARG A 66 4.11 10.60 -4.62
CA ARG A 66 3.24 9.42 -4.57
C ARG A 66 3.52 8.57 -3.33
N ARG A 67 4.80 8.36 -2.98
CA ARG A 67 5.21 7.61 -1.80
C ARG A 67 4.77 8.29 -0.50
N THR A 68 4.94 9.60 -0.38
CA THR A 68 4.47 10.34 0.82
C THR A 68 2.97 10.20 1.01
N LEU A 69 2.19 10.36 -0.06
CA LEU A 69 0.73 10.16 0.01
C LEU A 69 0.38 8.72 0.43
N GLN A 70 1.05 7.72 -0.12
CA GLN A 70 0.84 6.32 0.29
C GLN A 70 1.22 6.06 1.75
N GLN A 71 2.31 6.65 2.24
CA GLN A 71 2.70 6.52 3.66
C GLN A 71 1.66 7.14 4.58
N THR A 72 1.08 8.29 4.21
CA THR A 72 0.07 8.99 5.02
C THR A 72 -1.28 8.30 5.00
N TYR A 73 -1.74 7.79 3.85
CA TYR A 73 -3.12 7.34 3.65
C TYR A 73 -3.30 5.83 3.43
N ASN A 74 -2.20 5.07 3.26
CA ASN A 74 -2.23 3.64 2.94
C ASN A 74 -1.40 2.79 3.91
N LEU A 75 -1.23 3.22 5.17
CA LEU A 75 -0.69 2.39 6.25
C LEU A 75 -1.76 2.21 7.32
N ILE A 76 -2.45 1.06 7.30
CA ILE A 76 -3.57 0.75 8.19
C ILE A 76 -3.10 -0.34 9.16
N ASN A 77 -3.12 0.01 10.45
CA ASN A 77 -2.82 -0.92 11.53
C ASN A 77 -3.93 -1.98 11.66
N VAL A 78 -3.55 -3.22 11.99
CA VAL A 78 -4.47 -4.33 12.24
C VAL A 78 -4.13 -4.96 13.59
N GLY A 79 -5.15 -5.29 14.38
CA GLY A 79 -4.98 -5.77 15.75
C GLY A 79 -4.89 -4.64 16.78
N PRO A 80 -4.64 -4.98 18.06
CA PRO A 80 -4.52 -3.98 19.11
C PRO A 80 -3.35 -3.04 18.83
N THR A 81 -3.53 -1.73 19.06
CA THR A 81 -2.41 -0.79 19.01
C THR A 81 -1.39 -1.22 20.06
N PRO A 82 -0.15 -1.55 19.67
CA PRO A 82 0.80 -2.13 20.59
C PRO A 82 1.21 -1.10 21.63
N VAL A 83 0.77 -1.31 22.88
CA VAL A 83 1.26 -0.57 24.04
C VAL A 83 2.37 -1.43 24.63
N GLY A 84 3.54 -1.42 23.99
CA GLY A 84 4.68 -2.22 24.46
C GLY A 84 5.09 -1.79 25.87
N VAL A 85 5.50 -2.76 26.71
CA VAL A 85 6.30 -2.43 27.88
C VAL A 85 7.62 -1.87 27.34
N ARG A 86 8.01 -0.67 27.79
CA ARG A 86 9.26 -0.07 27.34
C ARG A 86 10.42 -1.01 27.67
N PHE A 87 11.22 -1.33 26.68
CA PHE A 87 12.49 -2.02 26.85
C PHE A 87 13.63 -1.10 26.39
N ASN A 88 14.86 -1.43 26.78
CA ASN A 88 16.04 -0.70 26.33
C ASN A 88 16.61 -1.38 25.08
N PRO A 89 16.65 -0.73 23.90
CA PRO A 89 17.21 -1.32 22.68
C PRO A 89 18.68 -1.75 22.82
N VAL A 90 19.42 -1.15 23.76
CA VAL A 90 20.82 -1.53 24.05
C VAL A 90 20.93 -2.97 24.57
N ASP A 91 19.87 -3.53 25.16
CA ASP A 91 19.85 -4.92 25.64
C ASP A 91 19.72 -5.93 24.48
N TYR A 92 19.29 -5.47 23.30
CA TYR A 92 19.07 -6.27 22.10
C TYR A 92 19.81 -5.69 20.87
N PRO A 93 21.16 -5.60 20.87
CA PRO A 93 21.94 -5.03 19.77
C PRO A 93 22.11 -6.01 18.59
N TYR A 94 21.16 -6.92 18.40
CA TYR A 94 21.18 -7.99 17.40
C TYR A 94 19.75 -8.32 16.95
N ARG A 95 19.61 -9.03 15.82
CA ARG A 95 18.31 -9.54 15.38
C ARG A 95 17.97 -10.80 16.18
N THR A 96 16.90 -10.74 16.94
CA THR A 96 16.34 -11.87 17.68
C THR A 96 15.80 -12.91 16.70
N SER A 97 15.73 -14.17 17.14
CA SER A 97 15.30 -15.29 16.30
C SER A 97 13.82 -15.23 15.91
N ASP A 98 12.98 -14.62 16.74
CA ASP A 98 11.54 -14.45 16.52
C ASP A 98 11.18 -13.03 16.04
N GLY A 99 12.16 -12.15 15.87
CA GLY A 99 11.98 -10.78 15.39
C GLY A 99 11.50 -9.76 16.44
N LYS A 100 11.36 -10.14 17.72
CA LYS A 100 10.99 -9.22 18.80
C LYS A 100 12.09 -8.20 19.15
N PHE A 101 11.70 -7.18 19.90
CA PHE A 101 12.58 -6.13 20.43
C PHE A 101 13.26 -5.27 19.37
N ASN A 102 12.64 -5.15 18.18
CA ASN A 102 13.14 -4.30 17.11
C ASN A 102 12.68 -2.85 17.26
N ASP A 103 11.37 -2.62 17.35
CA ASP A 103 10.79 -1.30 17.58
C ASP A 103 10.88 -0.95 19.09
N PRO A 104 11.62 0.10 19.49
CA PRO A 104 11.77 0.50 20.90
C PRO A 104 10.47 0.78 21.65
N PHE A 105 9.38 1.05 20.93
CA PHE A 105 8.07 1.37 21.49
C PHE A 105 7.08 0.20 21.38
N ASN A 106 7.47 -0.87 20.69
CA ASN A 106 6.65 -2.04 20.48
C ASN A 106 7.51 -3.31 20.34
N GLU A 107 7.61 -4.06 21.44
CA GLU A 107 8.36 -5.32 21.50
C GLU A 107 8.00 -6.31 20.39
N VAL A 108 6.73 -6.36 19.96
CA VAL A 108 6.23 -7.39 19.03
C VAL A 108 6.11 -6.90 17.57
N ALA A 109 6.50 -5.67 17.27
CA ALA A 109 6.43 -5.14 15.90
C ALA A 109 7.37 -5.93 14.98
N GLY A 110 6.78 -6.61 13.97
CA GLY A 110 7.54 -7.39 12.99
C GLY A 110 8.01 -8.74 13.50
N SER A 111 7.57 -9.17 14.69
CA SER A 111 7.86 -10.51 15.20
C SER A 111 6.99 -11.58 14.54
N GLN A 112 7.42 -12.83 14.63
CA GLN A 112 6.60 -13.99 14.28
C GLN A 112 5.26 -13.97 15.04
N GLY A 113 4.17 -14.33 14.37
CA GLY A 113 2.82 -14.37 14.94
C GLY A 113 2.14 -13.00 15.08
N SER A 114 2.76 -11.92 14.59
CA SER A 114 2.12 -10.60 14.52
C SER A 114 1.09 -10.52 13.39
N PHE A 115 0.14 -9.59 13.49
CA PHE A 115 -0.90 -9.38 12.47
C PHE A 115 -0.33 -8.80 11.17
N PHE A 116 -0.87 -9.22 10.03
CA PHE A 116 -0.65 -8.52 8.76
C PHE A 116 -1.37 -7.17 8.75
N GLY A 117 -0.60 -6.08 8.56
CA GLY A 117 -1.14 -4.76 8.29
C GLY A 117 -1.86 -4.68 6.93
N ARG A 118 -2.51 -3.55 6.65
CA ARG A 118 -3.20 -3.33 5.36
C ARG A 118 -2.80 -2.01 4.71
N ASN A 119 -2.86 -1.98 3.38
CA ASN A 119 -2.71 -0.74 2.62
C ASN A 119 -4.04 -0.16 2.12
N ILE A 120 -5.09 -0.99 2.10
CA ILE A 120 -6.44 -0.66 1.63
C ILE A 120 -7.42 -1.23 2.64
N GLN A 121 -8.54 -0.53 2.84
CA GLN A 121 -9.61 -1.01 3.72
C GLN A 121 -10.14 -2.37 3.23
N PRO A 122 -10.38 -3.34 4.14
CA PRO A 122 -10.89 -4.64 3.75
C PRO A 122 -12.29 -4.49 3.14
N VAL A 123 -12.51 -5.20 2.04
CA VAL A 123 -13.83 -5.37 1.44
C VAL A 123 -14.26 -6.79 1.71
N ASP A 124 -15.36 -6.96 2.44
CA ASP A 124 -15.93 -8.28 2.70
C ASP A 124 -16.40 -8.93 1.39
N GLN A 125 -15.94 -10.16 1.16
CA GLN A 125 -16.23 -10.98 -0.01
C GLN A 125 -16.63 -12.41 0.39
N SER A 126 -16.99 -12.63 1.65
CA SER A 126 -17.40 -13.94 2.18
C SER A 126 -18.58 -14.54 1.40
N ASP A 127 -19.48 -13.71 0.86
CA ASP A 127 -20.63 -14.11 0.03
C ASP A 127 -20.28 -14.40 -1.45
N LYS A 128 -19.04 -14.11 -1.85
CA LYS A 128 -18.56 -14.11 -3.25
C LYS A 128 -17.30 -14.93 -3.46
N LEU A 129 -16.86 -15.73 -2.49
CA LEU A 129 -15.66 -16.56 -2.60
C LEU A 129 -15.64 -17.44 -3.86
N MET A 130 -16.82 -17.93 -4.29
CA MET A 130 -16.99 -18.78 -5.47
C MET A 130 -17.59 -18.04 -6.69
N LYS A 131 -17.56 -16.70 -6.73
CA LYS A 131 -18.23 -15.88 -7.77
C LYS A 131 -17.27 -14.85 -8.40
N PRO A 132 -16.81 -15.08 -9.65
CA PRO A 132 -16.99 -16.29 -10.46
C PRO A 132 -16.28 -17.50 -9.84
N ASP A 133 -16.60 -18.70 -10.33
CA ASP A 133 -15.96 -19.93 -9.87
C ASP A 133 -14.41 -19.83 -10.04
N PRO A 134 -13.62 -20.04 -8.97
CA PRO A 134 -12.17 -19.89 -9.02
C PRO A 134 -11.48 -20.85 -10.00
N MET A 135 -12.03 -22.05 -10.21
CA MET A 135 -11.49 -23.01 -11.17
C MET A 135 -11.75 -22.55 -12.60
N VAL A 136 -12.88 -21.89 -12.86
CA VAL A 136 -13.14 -21.26 -14.16
C VAL A 136 -12.15 -20.13 -14.43
N VAL A 137 -11.84 -19.29 -13.43
CA VAL A 137 -10.81 -18.25 -13.55
C VAL A 137 -9.44 -18.86 -13.82
N ALA A 138 -9.04 -19.87 -13.02
CA ALA A 138 -7.77 -20.55 -13.18
C ALA A 138 -7.62 -21.18 -14.57
N ALA A 139 -8.62 -21.93 -15.03
CA ALA A 139 -8.57 -22.62 -16.31
C ALA A 139 -8.61 -21.66 -17.51
N LYS A 140 -9.43 -20.60 -17.46
CA LYS A 140 -9.62 -19.71 -18.61
C LYS A 140 -8.61 -18.56 -18.70
N LEU A 141 -8.09 -18.08 -17.55
CA LEU A 141 -7.29 -16.85 -17.51
C LEU A 141 -5.85 -17.06 -17.01
N LEU A 142 -5.57 -18.10 -16.23
CA LEU A 142 -4.24 -18.31 -15.62
C LEU A 142 -3.46 -19.49 -16.19
N ALA A 143 -4.16 -20.53 -16.67
CA ALA A 143 -3.53 -21.69 -17.26
C ALA A 143 -2.61 -21.29 -18.42
N ARG A 144 -1.34 -21.69 -18.33
CA ARG A 144 -0.34 -21.38 -19.36
C ARG A 144 -0.69 -22.13 -20.65
N THR A 145 -0.97 -21.37 -21.71
CA THR A 145 -1.19 -21.92 -23.06
C THR A 145 0.11 -21.87 -23.87
N GLU A 146 0.71 -20.69 -23.96
CA GLU A 146 2.00 -20.42 -24.58
C GLU A 146 2.96 -19.86 -23.53
N PHE A 147 4.22 -20.28 -23.58
CA PHE A 147 5.23 -19.74 -22.70
C PHE A 147 5.66 -18.33 -23.15
N LYS A 148 5.46 -17.33 -22.28
CA LYS A 148 5.97 -15.98 -22.45
C LYS A 148 7.12 -15.76 -21.49
N ASP A 149 8.29 -15.41 -22.04
CA ASP A 149 9.49 -15.11 -21.24
C ASP A 149 9.71 -13.60 -21.08
N THR A 150 10.76 -13.26 -20.35
CA THR A 150 11.24 -11.90 -20.07
C THR A 150 12.43 -11.50 -20.94
N GLY A 151 12.66 -12.21 -22.05
CA GLY A 151 13.81 -12.04 -22.93
C GLY A 151 15.14 -12.14 -22.18
N LYS A 152 15.94 -11.07 -22.24
CA LYS A 152 17.23 -10.96 -21.52
C LYS A 152 17.15 -10.15 -20.23
N GLN A 153 15.99 -9.60 -19.89
CA GLN A 153 15.84 -8.67 -18.77
C GLN A 153 15.86 -9.38 -17.41
N PHE A 154 15.30 -10.58 -17.32
CA PHE A 154 15.10 -11.27 -16.04
C PHE A 154 15.32 -12.78 -16.22
N ASN A 155 16.17 -13.38 -15.39
CA ASN A 155 16.57 -14.78 -15.51
C ASN A 155 16.03 -15.65 -14.37
N MET A 156 16.29 -16.95 -14.41
CA MET A 156 15.79 -17.90 -13.40
C MET A 156 16.43 -17.71 -12.01
N ILE A 157 17.64 -17.15 -11.92
CA ILE A 157 18.24 -16.80 -10.63
C ILE A 157 17.43 -15.69 -9.97
N ALA A 158 17.05 -14.66 -10.74
CA ALA A 158 16.22 -13.57 -10.24
C ALA A 158 14.81 -14.05 -9.83
N ALA A 159 14.23 -15.02 -10.56
CA ALA A 159 12.98 -15.66 -10.18
C ALA A 159 13.11 -16.47 -8.88
N SER A 160 14.22 -17.19 -8.70
CA SER A 160 14.50 -17.95 -7.47
C SER A 160 14.74 -17.02 -6.28
N TRP A 161 15.41 -15.89 -6.52
CA TRP A 161 15.70 -14.88 -5.50
C TRP A 161 14.41 -14.29 -4.92
N ILE A 162 13.43 -13.91 -5.76
CA ILE A 162 12.19 -13.33 -5.23
C ILE A 162 11.39 -14.35 -4.40
N GLN A 163 11.40 -15.63 -4.75
CA GLN A 163 10.80 -16.67 -3.90
C GLN A 163 11.57 -16.83 -2.58
N PHE A 164 12.90 -16.80 -2.62
CA PHE A 164 13.74 -16.81 -1.42
C PHE A 164 13.43 -15.62 -0.49
N MET A 165 13.15 -14.43 -1.03
CA MET A 165 12.68 -13.29 -0.23
C MET A 165 11.30 -13.53 0.39
N ILE A 166 10.37 -14.18 -0.31
CA ILE A 166 9.06 -14.53 0.28
C ILE A 166 9.22 -15.44 1.50
N HIS A 167 10.16 -16.40 1.45
CA HIS A 167 10.46 -17.27 2.60
C HIS A 167 11.04 -16.51 3.81
N ASP A 168 11.62 -15.32 3.61
CA ASP A 168 12.07 -14.43 4.68
C ASP A 168 10.91 -13.56 5.20
N TRP A 169 10.00 -13.14 4.31
CA TRP A 169 9.05 -12.07 4.63
C TRP A 169 7.71 -12.54 5.17
N ILE A 170 7.03 -13.48 4.49
CA ILE A 170 5.59 -13.66 4.69
C ILE A 170 5.11 -15.10 4.49
N ASP A 171 4.28 -15.55 5.43
CA ASP A 171 3.43 -16.73 5.29
C ASP A 171 2.16 -16.55 6.15
N HIS A 172 1.02 -17.08 5.71
CA HIS A 172 -0.24 -16.99 6.45
C HIS A 172 -0.39 -18.19 7.40
N LEU A 173 -0.79 -17.93 8.65
CA LEU A 173 -1.18 -19.00 9.56
C LEU A 173 -2.48 -19.65 9.06
N GLU A 174 -2.47 -20.97 8.93
CA GLU A 174 -3.62 -21.76 8.50
C GLU A 174 -4.41 -22.30 9.70
N ASP A 175 -5.71 -22.47 9.52
CA ASP A 175 -6.55 -23.17 10.51
C ASP A 175 -6.37 -24.69 10.39
N THR A 176 -6.52 -25.38 11.51
CA THR A 176 -6.42 -26.85 11.62
C THR A 176 -7.73 -27.58 11.30
N GLN A 177 -8.85 -26.86 11.18
CA GLN A 177 -10.16 -27.44 10.84
C GLN A 177 -10.43 -27.41 9.33
N GLN A 178 -9.63 -28.18 8.57
CA GLN A 178 -9.87 -28.42 7.14
C GLN A 178 -11.02 -29.41 6.91
#